data_AF-A0A2S6AZD4-F1
#
_entry.id   AF-A0A2S6AZD4-F1
#
_cell.length_a   1.000
_cell.length_b   1.000
_cell.length_c   1.000
_cell.angle_alpha   90.00
_cell.angle_beta   90.00
_cell.angle_gamma   90.00
#
_symmetry.space_group_name_H-M   'P 1'
#
loop_
_entity.id
_entity.type
_entity.pdbx_description
1 polymer ?
#
loop_
_entity_poly.entity_id
_entity_poly.type
_entity_poly.pdbx_seq_one_letter_code
_entity_poly.pdbx_strand_id
1 'polypeptide(L)' 'KLKDQIKATGKHVVVIGGGDTGSDCVGTSNRHGAASVAQFELMPQPPEQENKPLVWPYWPTKLRTSSSHEEGCERDW' A
#
# COMPACT_ATOMS: atom_id res chain seq x y z
N LYS A 1 -1.70 26.68 -4.48
CA LYS A 1 -1.33 25.98 -3.22
C LYS A 1 -2.32 26.43 -2.15
N LEU A 2 -3.00 25.50 -1.48
CA LEU A 2 -3.89 25.83 -0.36
C LEU A 2 -3.07 26.27 0.85
N LYS A 3 -3.57 27.28 1.56
CA LYS A 3 -3.01 27.67 2.87
C LYS A 3 -3.23 26.50 3.84
N ASP A 4 -2.20 26.17 4.61
CA ASP A 4 -2.22 25.12 5.64
C ASP A 4 -2.54 23.68 5.14
N GLN A 5 -2.22 23.38 3.87
CA GLN A 5 -2.36 22.03 3.33
C GLN A 5 -1.52 21.02 4.13
N ILE A 6 -2.17 19.99 4.68
CA ILE A 6 -1.47 18.88 5.34
C ILE A 6 -0.67 18.10 4.29
N LYS A 7 0.63 17.95 4.55
CA LYS A 7 1.55 17.15 3.76
C LYS A 7 2.30 16.16 4.63
N ALA A 8 2.82 15.10 3.98
CA ALA A 8 3.64 14.08 4.60
C ALA A 8 5.14 14.45 4.63
N THR A 9 5.54 15.58 4.05
CA THR A 9 6.95 16.01 3.94
C THR A 9 7.68 15.93 5.29
N GLY A 10 8.75 15.14 5.35
CA GLY A 10 9.58 14.95 6.54
C GLY A 10 8.92 14.19 7.69
N LYS A 11 7.75 13.58 7.48
CA LYS A 11 7.02 12.83 8.52
C LYS A 11 7.21 11.33 8.34
N HIS A 12 7.07 10.60 9.45
CA HIS A 12 6.89 9.16 9.45
C HIS A 12 5.39 8.87 9.27
N VAL A 13 5.03 8.17 8.20
CA VAL A 13 3.63 7.89 7.84
C VAL A 13 3.32 6.42 8.09
N VAL A 14 2.18 6.17 8.73
CA VAL A 14 1.61 4.83 8.90
C VAL A 14 0.32 4.76 8.09
N VAL A 15 0.23 3.77 7.20
CA VAL A 15 -0.95 3.46 6.40
C VAL A 15 -1.57 2.17 6.94
N ILE A 16 -2.87 2.22 7.28
CA ILE A 16 -3.62 1.06 7.75
C ILE A 16 -4.52 0.58 6.62
N GLY A 17 -4.31 -0.65 6.17
CA GLY A 17 -4.97 -1.27 5.03
C GLY A 17 -3.99 -1.56 3.88
N GLY A 18 -3.96 -2.81 3.44
CA GLY A 18 -3.14 -3.36 2.33
C GLY A 18 -3.81 -3.30 0.96
N GLY A 19 -5.02 -2.73 0.87
CA GLY A 19 -5.77 -2.58 -0.37
C GLY A 19 -5.25 -1.49 -1.32
N ASP A 20 -5.98 -1.30 -2.42
CA ASP A 20 -5.67 -0.33 -3.48
C ASP A 20 -5.58 1.11 -2.95
N THR A 21 -6.52 1.52 -2.10
CA THR A 21 -6.48 2.84 -1.44
C THR A 21 -5.27 2.99 -0.52
N GLY A 22 -4.84 1.91 0.15
CA GLY A 22 -3.62 1.92 0.96
C GLY A 22 -2.37 2.16 0.10
N SER A 23 -2.31 1.49 -1.05
CA SER A 23 -1.29 1.73 -2.08
C SER A 23 -1.25 3.19 -2.54
N ASP A 24 -2.41 3.82 -2.78
CA ASP A 24 -2.47 5.24 -3.16
C ASP A 24 -1.95 6.17 -2.06
N CYS A 25 -2.24 5.85 -0.79
CA CYS A 25 -1.71 6.57 0.36
C CYS A 25 -0.18 6.46 0.44
N VAL A 26 0.38 5.28 0.15
CA VAL A 26 1.84 5.07 0.09
C VAL A 26 2.46 5.97 -0.98
N GLY A 27 1.97 5.88 -2.22
CA GLY A 27 2.52 6.67 -3.34
C GLY A 27 2.40 8.18 -3.10
N THR A 28 1.26 8.63 -2.57
CA THR A 28 1.07 10.04 -2.20
C THR A 28 2.07 10.49 -1.12
N SER A 29 2.31 9.66 -0.11
CA SER A 29 3.24 9.96 0.99
C SER A 29 4.68 10.04 0.50
N ASN A 30 5.10 9.11 -0.36
CA ASN A 30 6.42 9.12 -0.98
C ASN A 30 6.64 10.36 -1.85
N ARG A 31 5.69 10.68 -2.74
CA ARG A 31 5.77 11.86 -3.62
C ARG A 31 5.69 13.18 -2.86
N HIS A 32 5.13 13.18 -1.65
CA HIS A 32 5.20 14.32 -0.73
C HIS A 32 6.55 14.46 -0.02
N GLY A 33 7.45 13.47 -0.11
CA GLY A 33 8.74 13.44 0.58
C GLY A 33 8.64 13.06 2.05
N ALA A 34 7.83 12.04 2.37
CA ALA A 34 7.83 11.44 3.70
C ALA A 34 9.22 10.95 4.12
N ALA A 35 9.53 11.01 5.42
CA ALA A 35 10.77 10.49 5.97
C ALA A 35 10.79 8.96 5.99
N SER A 36 9.63 8.34 6.25
CA SER A 36 9.41 6.90 6.06
C SER A 36 7.92 6.62 5.87
N VAL A 37 7.60 5.48 5.25
CA VAL A 37 6.23 4.99 5.08
C VAL A 37 6.18 3.51 5.47
N ALA A 38 5.30 3.18 6.40
CA ALA A 38 4.98 1.81 6.79
C ALA A 38 3.50 1.53 6.52
N GLN A 39 3.20 0.36 5.97
CA GLN A 39 1.85 -0.08 5.64
C GLN A 39 1.55 -1.38 6.38
N PHE A 40 0.42 -1.42 7.08
CA PHE A 40 -0.03 -2.59 7.83
C PHE A 40 -1.32 -3.13 7.22
N GLU A 41 -1.35 -4.42 6.93
CA GLU A 41 -2.53 -5.18 6.59
C GLU A 41 -2.90 -6.11 7.77
N LEU A 42 -4.18 -6.41 7.94
CA LEU A 42 -4.68 -7.35 8.95
C LEU A 42 -4.62 -8.80 8.45
N MET A 43 -4.77 -8.96 7.14
CA MET A 43 -4.81 -10.26 6.48
C MET A 43 -3.39 -10.76 6.19
N PRO A 44 -3.13 -12.08 6.33
CA PRO A 44 -1.85 -12.66 5.98
C PRO A 44 -1.42 -12.31 4.56
N GLN A 45 -0.10 -12.25 4.35
CA GLN A 45 0.47 -11.99 3.04
C GLN A 45 -0.15 -12.91 1.97
N PRO A 46 -0.79 -12.34 0.93
CA PRO A 46 -1.34 -13.11 -0.16
C PRO A 46 -0.28 -13.96 -0.87
N PRO A 47 -0.63 -15.09 -1.50
CA PRO A 47 0.32 -15.89 -2.26
C PRO A 47 0.80 -15.13 -3.51
N GLU A 48 2.05 -15.31 -3.90
CA GLU A 48 2.60 -14.71 -5.13
C GLU A 48 1.86 -15.20 -6.39
N GLN A 49 1.44 -16.46 -6.37
CA GLN A 49 0.69 -17.10 -7.44
C GLN A 49 -0.67 -17.59 -6.94
N GLU A 50 -1.72 -17.20 -7.67
CA GLU A 50 -3.09 -17.63 -7.40
C GLU A 50 -3.37 -19.06 -7.89
N ASN A 51 -4.29 -19.75 -7.21
CA ASN A 51 -4.85 -21.02 -7.66
C ASN A 51 -6.19 -20.80 -8.36
N LYS A 52 -6.15 -20.45 -9.66
CA LYS A 52 -7.36 -20.10 -10.45
C LYS A 52 -8.46 -21.18 -10.41
N PRO A 53 -8.15 -22.49 -10.59
CA PRO A 53 -9.19 -23.53 -10.55
C PRO A 53 -9.95 -23.61 -9.23
N LEU A 54 -9.29 -23.32 -8.09
CA LEU A 54 -9.93 -23.40 -6.76
C LEU A 54 -10.83 -22.21 -6.42
N VAL A 55 -10.68 -21.07 -7.11
CA VAL A 55 -11.33 -19.80 -6.72
C VAL A 55 -12.32 -19.27 -7.76
N TRP A 56 -12.35 -19.82 -8.96
CA TRP A 56 -13.34 -19.44 -9.98
C TRP A 56 -14.78 -19.68 -9.48
N PRO A 57 -15.74 -18.74 -9.65
CA PRO A 57 -15.67 -17.49 -10.43
C PRO A 57 -15.27 -16.24 -9.63
N TYR A 58 -14.82 -16.40 -8.38
CA TYR A 58 -14.37 -15.29 -7.54
C TYR A 58 -13.03 -14.73 -8.01
N TRP A 59 -12.76 -13.48 -7.61
CA TRP A 59 -11.44 -12.89 -7.84
C TRP A 59 -10.38 -13.59 -6.98
N PRO A 60 -9.37 -14.22 -7.60
CA PRO A 60 -8.27 -14.84 -6.87
C PRO A 60 -7.54 -13.86 -5.94
N THR A 61 -7.27 -14.33 -4.72
CA THR A 61 -6.31 -13.70 -3.82
C THR A 61 -4.90 -13.93 -4.36
N LYS A 62 -4.17 -12.85 -4.63
CA LYS A 62 -2.80 -12.84 -5.10
C LYS A 62 -2.08 -11.61 -4.54
N LEU A 63 -0.79 -11.74 -4.26
CA LEU A 63 0.06 -10.61 -3.91
C LEU A 63 0.12 -9.63 -5.07
N ARG A 64 -0.39 -8.42 -4.84
CA ARG A 64 -0.32 -7.32 -5.77
C ARG A 64 0.70 -6.31 -5.26
N THR A 65 1.68 -6.03 -6.10
CA THR A 65 2.63 -4.94 -5.93
C THR A 65 2.31 -3.91 -7.00
N SER A 66 2.19 -2.66 -6.58
CA SER A 66 1.92 -1.52 -7.47
C SER A 66 3.16 -0.64 -7.53
N SER A 67 3.21 0.26 -8.52
CA SER A 67 4.28 1.26 -8.60
C SER A 67 4.40 2.10 -7.32
N SER A 68 3.29 2.39 -6.64
CA SER A 68 3.30 3.09 -5.35
C SER A 68 4.06 2.33 -4.27
N HIS A 69 3.93 0.99 -4.22
CA HIS A 69 4.72 0.18 -3.29
C HIS A 69 6.21 0.17 -3.68
N GLU A 70 6.50 0.14 -4.98
CA GLU A 70 7.87 0.18 -5.53
C GLU A 70 8.57 1.52 -5.25
N GLU A 71 7.83 2.62 -5.08
CA GLU A 71 8.36 3.93 -4.65
C GLU A 71 8.96 3.90 -3.23
N GLY A 72 8.63 2.89 -2.43
CA GLY A 72 9.25 2.63 -1.13
C GLY A 72 8.25 2.62 0.03
N CYS A 73 8.03 1.45 0.61
CA CYS A 73 7.35 1.30 1.90
C CYS A 73 7.77 0.00 2.57
N GLU A 74 7.73 -0.01 3.90
CA GLU A 74 7.74 -1.26 4.66
C GLU A 74 6.31 -1.81 4.72
N ARG A 75 6.13 -3.10 4.40
CA ARG A 75 4.81 -3.75 4.36
C ARG A 75 4.78 -4.86 5.40
N ASP A 76 3.84 -4.74 6.33
CA ASP A 76 3.56 -5.72 7.37
C ASP A 76 2.14 -6.29 7.17
N TRP A 77 1.95 -7.56 7.51
CA TRP A 77 0.80 -8.38 7.11
C TRP A 77 0.32 -9.29 8.24
#